data_AF-X1RXN2-F1
#
_entry.id   AF-X1RXN2-F1
#
_cell.length_a   1.000
_cell.length_b   1.000
_cell.length_c   1.000
_cell.angle_alpha   90.00
_cell.angle_beta   90.00
_cell.angle_gamma   90.00
#
_symmetry.space_group_name_H-M   'P 1'
#
loop_
_entity.id
_entity.type
_entity.pdbx_description
1 polymer ?
#
loop_
_entity_poly.entity_id
_entity_poly.type
_entity_poly.pdbx_seq_one_letter_code
_entity_poly.pdbx_strand_id
1 'polypeptide(L)'
;RNYIPSKLLSQFSELSIQANLGNEEAKRIAKAEGIEKLPDSFRGNIGEIFQDLIVQKARYKSLDGISRLLLIVIKQLYMLGIYRPPFKMFKQDVRKLVKFYEPEISGEAITLKLDVLRVKEFILESKDQSAINFEENYLRTVVEPKMKVKDFMTELSAIFPVNVATFTQVMQKATSYEDSVKIYHSMLEKNVQP
;
A
#
# COMPACT_ATOMS: atom_id res chain seq x y z
N ARG A 1 33.51 2.10 -2.21
CA ARG A 1 32.59 1.04 -1.70
C ARG A 1 32.69 1.08 -0.17
N ASN A 2 31.60 1.40 0.52
CA ASN A 2 31.61 1.49 1.99
C ASN A 2 31.68 0.08 2.58
N TYR A 3 32.85 -0.29 3.09
CA TYR A 3 33.07 -1.56 3.77
C TYR A 3 32.49 -1.45 5.18
N ILE A 4 31.41 -2.18 5.44
CA ILE A 4 30.85 -2.30 6.80
C ILE A 4 31.68 -3.35 7.54
N PRO A 5 32.36 -3.02 8.64
CA PRO A 5 33.17 -3.97 9.39
C PRO A 5 32.30 -5.12 9.92
N SER A 6 32.77 -6.36 9.80
CA SER A 6 32.08 -7.57 10.28
C SER A 6 31.72 -7.51 11.77
N LYS A 7 32.52 -6.80 12.57
CA LYS A 7 32.29 -6.53 14.00
C LYS A 7 30.99 -5.75 14.27
N LEU A 8 30.59 -4.88 13.34
CA LEU A 8 29.35 -4.12 13.40
C LEU A 8 28.15 -5.02 13.03
N LEU A 9 28.34 -5.92 12.06
CA LEU A 9 27.31 -6.90 11.68
C LEU A 9 27.03 -7.91 12.81
N SER A 10 28.05 -8.28 13.61
CA SER A 10 27.89 -9.17 14.76
C SER A 10 27.19 -8.53 15.98
N GLN A 11 26.93 -7.21 15.96
CA GLN A 11 26.18 -6.54 17.02
C GLN A 11 24.67 -6.53 16.76
N PHE A 12 24.22 -6.93 15.57
CA PHE A 12 22.81 -7.08 15.28
C PHE A 12 22.32 -8.39 15.92
N SER A 13 21.59 -8.27 17.02
CA SER A 13 20.76 -9.36 17.51
C SER A 13 19.61 -9.55 16.54
N GLU A 14 19.46 -10.77 16.03
CA GLU A 14 18.28 -11.16 15.26
C GLU A 14 17.05 -11.01 16.18
N LEU A 15 16.26 -9.96 15.96
CA LEU A 15 14.96 -9.83 16.60
C LEU A 15 14.03 -10.87 15.97
N SER A 16 14.00 -12.06 16.57
CA SER A 16 12.98 -13.06 16.30
C SER A 16 11.66 -12.51 16.81
N ILE A 17 10.91 -11.83 15.94
CA ILE A 17 9.50 -11.56 16.19
C ILE A 17 8.81 -12.92 16.07
N GLN A 18 8.50 -13.55 17.21
CA GLN A 18 7.72 -14.79 17.21
C GLN A 18 6.44 -14.54 16.43
N ALA A 19 6.27 -15.25 15.32
CA ALA A 19 5.22 -14.99 14.33
C ALA A 19 3.79 -15.16 14.89
N ASN A 20 3.63 -15.78 16.08
CA ASN A 20 2.36 -15.99 16.74
C ASN A 20 2.45 -15.66 18.23
N LEU A 21 1.95 -14.48 18.62
CA LEU A 21 1.66 -14.13 20.01
C LEU A 21 0.64 -15.09 20.59
N GLY A 22 0.94 -15.66 21.76
CA GLY A 22 -0.05 -16.41 22.53
C GLY A 22 -1.19 -15.49 22.99
N ASN A 23 -2.40 -16.05 23.16
CA ASN A 23 -3.59 -15.30 23.59
C ASN A 23 -3.38 -14.50 24.88
N GLU A 24 -2.68 -15.07 25.86
CA GLU A 24 -2.40 -14.39 27.13
C GLU A 24 -1.41 -13.22 26.98
N GLU A 25 -0.44 -13.35 26.07
CA GLU A 25 0.49 -12.27 25.78
C GLU A 25 -0.18 -11.15 24.98
N ALA A 26 -1.02 -11.51 24.02
CA ALA A 26 -1.83 -10.57 23.26
C ALA A 26 -2.79 -9.79 24.17
N LYS A 27 -3.48 -10.44 25.12
CA LYS A 27 -4.33 -9.75 26.11
C LYS A 27 -3.53 -8.78 26.98
N ARG A 28 -2.30 -9.16 27.36
CA ARG A 28 -1.41 -8.30 28.15
C ARG A 28 -1.03 -7.03 27.39
N ILE A 29 -0.67 -7.18 26.11
CA ILE A 29 -0.35 -6.06 25.21
C ILE A 29 -1.59 -5.20 24.99
N ALA A 30 -2.75 -5.80 24.68
CA ALA A 30 -4.01 -5.09 24.49
C ALA A 30 -4.37 -4.22 25.70
N LYS A 31 -4.29 -4.79 26.91
CA LYS A 31 -4.59 -4.09 28.16
C LYS A 31 -3.61 -2.95 28.44
N ALA A 32 -2.32 -3.14 28.14
CA ALA A 32 -1.31 -2.09 28.30
C ALA A 32 -1.57 -0.88 27.39
N GLU A 33 -2.20 -1.12 26.24
CA GLU A 33 -2.53 -0.12 25.22
C GLU A 33 -3.99 0.36 25.31
N GLY A 34 -4.71 0.03 26.39
CA GLY A 34 -6.08 0.49 26.64
C GLY A 34 -7.18 -0.22 25.83
N ILE A 35 -6.88 -1.36 25.21
CA ILE A 35 -7.82 -2.16 24.43
C ILE A 35 -8.47 -3.22 25.35
N GLU A 36 -9.79 -3.13 25.52
CA GLU A 36 -10.53 -3.96 26.49
C GLU A 36 -10.62 -5.46 26.10
N LYS A 37 -10.64 -5.76 24.80
CA LYS A 37 -10.79 -7.12 24.29
C LYS A 37 -10.02 -7.32 23.00
N LEU A 38 -9.40 -8.49 22.85
CA LEU A 38 -8.84 -8.93 21.57
C LEU A 38 -9.94 -9.13 20.53
N PRO A 39 -9.66 -8.91 19.24
CA PRO A 39 -10.59 -9.28 18.19
C PRO A 39 -10.92 -10.77 18.26
N ASP A 40 -12.19 -11.13 18.03
CA ASP A 40 -12.62 -12.53 17.96
C ASP A 40 -11.91 -13.30 16.83
N SER A 41 -11.34 -12.56 15.88
CA SER A 41 -10.59 -13.08 14.74
C SER A 41 -9.08 -13.25 14.99
N PHE A 42 -8.57 -12.97 16.20
CA PHE A 42 -7.13 -12.97 16.52
C PHE A 42 -6.46 -14.32 16.24
N ARG A 43 -5.36 -14.30 15.49
CA ARG A 43 -4.59 -15.45 15.00
C ARG A 43 -3.14 -15.48 15.48
N GLY A 44 -2.78 -14.59 16.40
CA GLY A 44 -1.40 -14.47 16.90
C GLY A 44 -0.62 -13.30 16.32
N ASN A 45 -1.20 -12.46 15.46
CA ASN A 45 -0.48 -11.30 14.92
C ASN A 45 -0.68 -10.06 15.80
N ILE A 46 0.42 -9.42 16.22
CA ILE A 46 0.39 -8.21 17.06
C ILE A 46 -0.48 -7.11 16.43
N GLY A 47 -0.48 -6.99 15.10
CA GLY A 47 -1.28 -5.98 14.39
C GLY A 47 -2.79 -6.20 14.51
N GLU A 48 -3.24 -7.46 14.66
CA GLU A 48 -4.66 -7.76 14.86
C GLU A 48 -5.16 -7.23 16.21
N ILE A 49 -4.30 -7.17 17.23
CA ILE A 49 -4.64 -6.57 18.54
C ILE A 49 -5.14 -5.13 18.36
N PHE A 50 -4.48 -4.38 17.48
CA PHE A 50 -4.73 -2.96 17.28
C PHE A 50 -5.75 -2.68 16.18
N GLN A 51 -5.90 -3.59 15.22
CA GLN A 51 -6.78 -3.39 14.07
C GLN A 51 -7.49 -4.70 13.69
N ASP A 52 -8.78 -4.78 14.02
CA ASP A 52 -9.62 -5.87 13.50
C ASP A 52 -9.83 -5.72 11.99
N LEU A 53 -9.29 -6.67 11.23
CA LEU A 53 -9.39 -6.71 9.78
C LEU A 53 -10.84 -6.74 9.29
N ILE A 54 -11.77 -7.32 10.05
CA ILE A 54 -13.20 -7.34 9.73
C ILE A 54 -13.75 -5.90 9.78
N VAL A 55 -13.42 -5.16 10.83
CA VAL A 55 -13.83 -3.77 11.02
C VAL A 55 -13.24 -2.90 9.90
N GLN A 56 -11.96 -3.06 9.57
CA GLN A 56 -11.33 -2.28 8.48
C GLN A 56 -11.99 -2.55 7.11
N LYS A 57 -12.33 -3.82 6.82
CA LYS A 57 -13.07 -4.18 5.60
C LYS A 57 -14.47 -3.57 5.59
N ALA A 58 -15.18 -3.54 6.72
CA ALA A 58 -16.48 -2.89 6.84
C ALA A 58 -16.38 -1.37 6.63
N ARG A 59 -15.37 -0.72 7.23
CA ARG A 59 -15.06 0.71 7.05
C ARG A 59 -14.77 1.06 5.60
N TYR A 60 -13.97 0.25 4.90
CA TYR A 60 -13.71 0.43 3.47
C TYR A 60 -14.98 0.30 2.63
N LYS A 61 -15.83 -0.70 2.91
CA LYS A 61 -17.09 -0.93 2.19
C LYS A 61 -18.13 0.17 2.40
N SER A 62 -18.07 0.92 3.49
CA SER A 62 -18.99 2.03 3.77
C SER A 62 -18.56 3.36 3.14
N LEU A 63 -17.37 3.42 2.53
CA LEU A 63 -16.93 4.61 1.78
C LEU A 63 -17.82 4.85 0.56
N ASP A 64 -18.06 6.13 0.27
CA ASP A 64 -18.68 6.56 -0.98
C ASP A 64 -17.79 6.23 -2.19
N GLY A 65 -18.39 6.24 -3.38
CA GLY A 65 -17.73 5.81 -4.62
C GLY A 65 -16.40 6.52 -4.89
N ILE A 66 -16.35 7.84 -4.70
CA ILE A 66 -15.14 8.63 -4.96
C ILE A 66 -14.05 8.37 -3.91
N SER A 67 -14.43 8.35 -2.62
CA SER A 67 -13.49 8.00 -1.55
C SER A 67 -12.88 6.61 -1.73
N ARG A 68 -13.70 5.65 -2.19
CA ARG A 68 -13.25 4.29 -2.51
C ARG A 68 -12.33 4.27 -3.71
N LEU A 69 -12.69 4.97 -4.79
CA LEU A 69 -11.87 5.12 -5.99
C LEU A 69 -10.50 5.70 -5.66
N LEU A 70 -10.41 6.68 -4.77
CA LEU A 70 -9.13 7.24 -4.31
C LEU A 70 -8.20 6.19 -3.70
N LEU A 71 -8.73 5.32 -2.83
CA LEU A 71 -7.93 4.24 -2.24
C LEU A 71 -7.52 3.19 -3.27
N ILE A 72 -8.39 2.88 -4.22
CA ILE A 72 -8.11 2.01 -5.38
C ILE A 72 -6.95 2.59 -6.21
N VAL A 73 -7.02 3.88 -6.54
CA VAL A 73 -5.97 4.60 -7.29
C VAL A 73 -4.65 4.59 -6.54
N ILE A 74 -4.66 4.88 -5.23
CA ILE A 74 -3.46 4.81 -4.39
C ILE A 74 -2.86 3.39 -4.43
N LYS A 75 -3.70 2.35 -4.35
CA LYS A 75 -3.25 0.96 -4.47
C LYS A 75 -2.63 0.66 -5.83
N GLN A 76 -3.26 1.09 -6.94
CA GLN A 76 -2.74 0.87 -8.29
C GLN A 76 -1.36 1.53 -8.48
N LEU A 77 -1.21 2.78 -8.05
CA LEU A 77 0.05 3.52 -8.10
C LEU A 77 1.13 2.83 -7.25
N TYR A 78 0.78 2.38 -6.04
CA TYR A 78 1.68 1.61 -5.18
C TYR A 78 2.10 0.28 -5.84
N MET A 79 1.17 -0.46 -6.45
CA MET A 79 1.46 -1.72 -7.12
C MET A 79 2.42 -1.56 -8.30
N LEU A 80 2.35 -0.43 -9.01
CA LEU A 80 3.24 -0.07 -10.12
C LEU A 80 4.52 0.67 -9.69
N GLY A 81 4.71 0.92 -8.40
CA GLY A 81 5.92 1.59 -7.93
C GLY A 81 5.96 3.10 -8.11
N ILE A 82 4.81 3.72 -8.37
CA ILE A 82 4.66 5.16 -8.53
C ILE A 82 4.43 5.77 -7.14
N TYR A 83 5.47 5.71 -6.31
CA TYR A 83 5.50 6.27 -4.96
C TYR A 83 6.94 6.55 -4.52
N ARG A 84 7.12 7.30 -3.44
CA ARG A 84 8.40 7.54 -2.77
C ARG A 84 8.52 6.62 -1.56
N PRO A 85 9.58 5.80 -1.46
CA PRO A 85 9.83 4.99 -0.28
C PRO A 85 9.94 5.83 1.00
N PRO A 86 9.54 5.29 2.17
CA PRO A 86 8.94 3.97 2.32
C PRO A 86 7.46 3.92 1.88
N PHE A 87 6.62 4.90 2.23
CA PHE A 87 5.16 4.83 1.96
C PHE A 87 4.54 6.20 1.67
N LYS A 88 5.14 6.97 0.77
CA LYS A 88 4.70 8.34 0.43
C LYS A 88 4.28 8.45 -1.03
N MET A 89 3.20 9.17 -1.32
CA MET A 89 2.71 9.39 -2.68
C MET A 89 2.36 10.86 -2.91
N PHE A 90 2.64 11.40 -4.10
CA PHE A 90 2.21 12.75 -4.41
C PHE A 90 0.72 12.81 -4.71
N LYS A 91 0.04 13.81 -4.13
CA LYS A 91 -1.38 14.09 -4.39
C LYS A 91 -1.65 14.34 -5.87
N GLN A 92 -0.68 14.89 -6.61
CA GLN A 92 -0.83 15.14 -8.04
C GLN A 92 -0.97 13.84 -8.86
N ASP A 93 -0.25 12.77 -8.48
CA ASP A 93 -0.29 11.51 -9.23
C ASP A 93 -1.62 10.79 -8.96
N VAL A 94 -2.08 10.83 -7.71
CA VAL A 94 -3.43 10.39 -7.34
C VAL A 94 -4.49 11.17 -8.14
N ARG A 95 -4.40 12.51 -8.17
CA ARG A 95 -5.34 13.36 -8.91
C ARG A 95 -5.35 13.06 -10.41
N LYS A 96 -4.18 12.86 -11.03
CA LYS A 96 -4.07 12.53 -12.46
C LYS A 96 -4.84 11.25 -12.79
N LEU A 97 -4.66 10.21 -11.99
CA LEU A 97 -5.33 8.93 -12.25
C LEU A 97 -6.83 8.98 -11.93
N VAL A 98 -7.23 9.67 -10.86
CA VAL A 98 -8.66 9.87 -10.57
C VAL A 98 -9.36 10.61 -11.71
N LYS A 99 -8.75 11.68 -12.25
CA LYS A 99 -9.30 12.41 -13.40
C LYS A 99 -9.37 11.58 -14.69
N PHE A 100 -8.51 10.58 -14.83
CA PHE A 100 -8.61 9.65 -15.95
C PHE A 100 -9.87 8.77 -15.84
N TYR A 101 -10.20 8.31 -14.63
CA TYR A 101 -11.40 7.50 -14.38
C TYR A 101 -12.69 8.32 -14.27
N GLU A 102 -12.60 9.53 -13.73
CA GLU A 102 -13.73 10.44 -13.48
C GLU A 102 -13.39 11.83 -14.04
N PRO A 103 -13.48 12.07 -15.36
CA PRO A 103 -13.03 13.31 -15.99
C PRO A 103 -13.74 14.58 -15.49
N GLU A 104 -15.00 14.43 -15.09
CA GLU A 104 -15.86 15.53 -14.64
C GLU A 104 -15.60 15.94 -13.18
N ILE A 105 -14.80 15.17 -12.42
CA ILE A 105 -14.55 15.51 -11.03
C ILE A 105 -13.59 16.70 -10.90
N SER A 106 -14.01 17.70 -10.13
CA SER A 106 -13.18 18.87 -9.88
C SER A 106 -11.97 18.52 -8.99
N GLY A 107 -10.86 19.24 -9.19
CA GLY A 107 -9.67 19.07 -8.35
C GLY A 107 -9.93 19.38 -6.86
N GLU A 108 -10.83 20.32 -6.59
CA GLU A 108 -11.28 20.66 -5.24
C GLU A 108 -12.06 19.51 -4.60
N ALA A 109 -12.97 18.87 -5.33
CA ALA A 109 -13.70 17.69 -4.84
C ALA A 109 -12.75 16.54 -4.52
N ILE A 110 -11.74 16.29 -5.35
CA ILE A 110 -10.69 15.28 -5.05
C ILE A 110 -9.95 15.65 -3.75
N THR A 111 -9.60 16.92 -3.58
CA THR A 111 -8.86 17.41 -2.40
C THR A 111 -9.68 17.22 -1.12
N LEU A 112 -10.94 17.63 -1.15
CA LEU A 112 -11.87 17.44 -0.04
C LEU A 112 -12.00 15.96 0.32
N LYS A 113 -12.09 15.08 -0.67
CA LYS A 113 -12.20 13.63 -0.44
C LYS A 113 -10.91 13.03 0.13
N LEU A 114 -9.74 13.50 -0.29
CA LEU A 114 -8.46 13.13 0.34
C LEU A 114 -8.43 13.57 1.81
N ASP A 115 -8.92 14.77 2.13
CA ASP A 115 -8.99 15.23 3.52
C ASP A 115 -9.97 14.40 4.36
N VAL A 116 -11.11 13.99 3.78
CA VAL A 116 -12.04 13.05 4.43
C VAL A 116 -11.34 11.71 4.71
N LEU A 117 -10.58 11.17 3.76
CA LEU A 117 -9.83 9.94 3.97
C LEU A 117 -8.76 10.09 5.06
N ARG A 118 -8.12 11.26 5.16
CA ARG A 118 -7.15 11.58 6.22
C ARG A 118 -7.81 11.64 7.59
N VAL A 119 -8.91 12.39 7.72
CA VAL A 119 -9.65 12.52 8.99
C VAL A 119 -10.20 11.16 9.45
N LYS A 120 -10.59 10.30 8.50
CA LYS A 120 -11.01 8.93 8.76
C LYS A 120 -9.85 7.94 8.86
N GLU A 121 -8.60 8.40 8.88
CA GLU A 121 -7.39 7.60 9.08
C GLU A 121 -7.18 6.48 8.05
N PHE A 122 -7.71 6.61 6.83
CA PHE A 122 -7.40 5.70 5.73
C PHE A 122 -6.07 6.04 5.06
N ILE A 123 -5.64 7.30 5.19
CA ILE A 123 -4.34 7.79 4.76
C ILE A 123 -3.76 8.66 5.88
N LEU A 124 -2.45 8.80 5.90
CA LEU A 124 -1.72 9.51 6.93
C LEU A 124 -1.23 10.86 6.42
N GLU A 125 -1.16 11.82 7.35
CA GLU A 125 -0.61 13.13 7.07
C GLU A 125 0.89 13.05 6.75
N SER A 126 1.34 13.89 5.84
CA SER A 126 2.74 14.02 5.44
C SER A 126 3.23 15.41 5.77
N LYS A 127 4.47 15.51 6.27
CA LYS A 127 5.17 16.80 6.46
C LYS A 127 5.24 17.62 5.17
N ASP A 128 5.27 16.93 4.04
CA ASP A 128 5.13 17.53 2.71
C ASP A 128 3.65 17.57 2.34
N GLN A 129 3.08 18.77 2.29
CA GLN A 129 1.67 19.02 2.00
C GLN A 129 1.24 18.58 0.59
N SER A 130 2.20 18.44 -0.34
CA SER A 130 1.96 17.94 -1.69
C SER A 130 1.82 16.41 -1.73
N ALA A 131 2.10 15.73 -0.63
CA ALA A 131 2.11 14.28 -0.54
C ALA A 131 1.14 13.76 0.52
N ILE A 132 0.87 12.46 0.45
CA ILE A 132 0.16 11.67 1.45
C ILE A 132 1.04 10.49 1.85
N ASN A 133 0.88 10.04 3.09
CA ASN A 133 1.45 8.78 3.55
C ASN A 133 0.35 7.71 3.55
N PHE A 134 0.71 6.44 3.38
CA PHE A 134 -0.23 5.32 3.40
C PHE A 134 0.37 4.11 4.12
N GLU A 135 -0.47 3.14 4.48
CA GLU A 135 -0.03 1.90 5.10
C GLU A 135 -0.07 0.75 4.08
N GLU A 136 1.07 0.11 3.82
CA GLU A 136 1.18 -0.97 2.83
C GLU A 136 0.25 -2.15 3.15
N ASN A 137 0.23 -2.59 4.42
CA ASN A 137 -0.57 -3.74 4.83
C ASN A 137 -2.06 -3.50 4.63
N TYR A 138 -2.54 -2.29 4.92
CA TYR A 138 -3.92 -1.89 4.66
C TYR A 138 -4.27 -1.99 3.17
N LEU A 139 -3.44 -1.42 2.28
CA LEU A 139 -3.68 -1.49 0.82
C LEU A 139 -3.67 -2.94 0.31
N ARG A 140 -2.80 -3.80 0.85
CA ARG A 140 -2.70 -5.20 0.44
C ARG A 140 -3.89 -6.03 0.90
N THR A 141 -4.34 -5.85 2.14
CA THR A 141 -5.26 -6.78 2.80
C THR A 141 -6.73 -6.32 2.79
N VAL A 142 -6.97 -5.01 2.68
CA VAL A 142 -8.31 -4.42 2.78
C VAL A 142 -8.80 -3.88 1.44
N VAL A 143 -8.01 -3.03 0.77
CA VAL A 143 -8.41 -2.38 -0.48
C VAL A 143 -8.28 -3.38 -1.62
N GLU A 144 -9.39 -3.83 -2.21
CA GLU A 144 -9.43 -4.76 -3.36
C GLU A 144 -8.34 -5.86 -3.31
N PRO A 145 -8.38 -6.79 -2.34
CA PRO A 145 -7.26 -7.70 -2.06
C PRO A 145 -6.92 -8.65 -3.22
N LYS A 146 -7.83 -8.85 -4.16
CA LYS A 146 -7.66 -9.70 -5.35
C LYS A 146 -7.24 -8.93 -6.62
N MET A 147 -7.01 -7.63 -6.51
CA MET A 147 -6.61 -6.77 -7.63
C MET A 147 -5.28 -7.25 -8.25
N LYS A 148 -5.21 -7.33 -9.58
CA LYS A 148 -4.00 -7.76 -10.31
C LYS A 148 -3.47 -6.63 -11.18
N VAL A 149 -2.13 -6.48 -11.24
CA VAL A 149 -1.48 -5.40 -12.01
C VAL A 149 -1.90 -5.37 -13.48
N LYS A 150 -2.03 -6.56 -14.09
CA LYS A 150 -2.42 -6.71 -15.50
C LYS A 150 -3.77 -6.07 -15.83
N ASP A 151 -4.65 -5.88 -14.85
CA ASP A 151 -5.99 -5.36 -15.06
C ASP A 151 -5.99 -3.84 -15.33
N PHE A 152 -4.92 -3.12 -14.95
CA PHE A 152 -4.85 -1.66 -15.05
C PHE A 152 -3.53 -1.11 -15.61
N MET A 153 -2.51 -1.96 -15.79
CA MET A 153 -1.18 -1.54 -16.23
C MET A 153 -1.20 -0.83 -17.59
N THR A 154 -2.02 -1.31 -18.53
CA THR A 154 -2.13 -0.71 -19.88
C THR A 154 -2.66 0.72 -19.80
N GLU A 155 -3.72 0.96 -19.04
CA GLU A 155 -4.31 2.28 -18.86
C GLU A 155 -3.33 3.23 -18.16
N LEU A 156 -2.71 2.78 -17.06
CA LEU A 156 -1.77 3.63 -16.33
C LEU A 156 -0.51 3.95 -17.12
N SER A 157 -0.10 3.08 -18.05
CA SER A 157 1.03 3.35 -18.94
C SER A 157 0.80 4.50 -19.92
N ALA A 158 -0.45 4.88 -20.16
CA ALA A 158 -0.78 6.05 -20.97
C ALA A 158 -0.65 7.37 -20.19
N ILE A 159 -0.70 7.31 -18.84
CA ILE A 159 -0.72 8.49 -17.96
C ILE A 159 0.65 8.71 -17.34
N PHE A 160 1.31 7.62 -16.93
CA PHE A 160 2.60 7.62 -16.29
C PHE A 160 3.62 6.93 -17.19
N PRO A 161 4.77 7.56 -17.45
CA PRO A 161 5.82 6.93 -18.22
C PRO A 161 6.29 5.67 -17.50
N VAL A 162 6.05 4.52 -18.13
CA VAL A 162 6.52 3.24 -17.62
C VAL A 162 8.01 3.16 -17.90
N ASN A 163 8.81 3.15 -16.84
CA ASN A 163 10.25 3.01 -16.93
C ASN A 163 10.68 1.65 -16.36
N VAL A 164 11.97 1.36 -16.44
CA VAL A 164 12.50 0.07 -15.98
C VAL A 164 12.20 -0.20 -14.51
N ALA A 165 12.13 0.85 -13.68
CA ALA A 165 11.82 0.70 -12.26
C ALA A 165 10.37 0.26 -12.04
N THR A 166 9.43 0.76 -12.85
CA THR A 166 8.03 0.27 -12.84
C THR A 166 7.97 -1.21 -13.17
N PHE A 167 8.60 -1.65 -14.26
CA PHE A 167 8.61 -3.07 -14.64
C PHE A 167 9.32 -3.94 -13.62
N THR A 168 10.45 -3.49 -13.08
CA THR A 168 11.21 -4.20 -12.05
C THR A 168 10.38 -4.41 -10.79
N GLN A 169 9.66 -3.38 -10.33
CA GLN A 169 8.80 -3.50 -9.15
C GLN A 169 7.60 -4.44 -9.40
N VAL A 170 7.04 -4.43 -10.60
CA VAL A 170 5.93 -5.33 -10.95
C VAL A 170 6.42 -6.79 -11.03
N MET A 171 7.61 -7.03 -11.60
CA MET A 171 8.25 -8.35 -11.62
C MET A 171 8.54 -8.88 -10.20
N GLN A 172 9.07 -8.03 -9.31
CA GLN A 172 9.32 -8.38 -7.91
C GLN A 172 8.04 -8.75 -7.13
N LYS A 173 6.88 -8.26 -7.56
CA LYS A 173 5.58 -8.53 -6.93
C LYS A 173 4.81 -9.67 -7.62
N ALA A 174 5.36 -10.26 -8.68
CA ALA A 174 4.71 -11.36 -9.39
C ALA A 174 4.64 -12.62 -8.50
N THR A 175 3.52 -13.33 -8.56
CA THR A 175 3.28 -14.55 -7.77
C THR A 175 3.96 -15.80 -8.34
N SER A 176 4.46 -15.73 -9.59
CA SER A 176 5.13 -16.83 -10.26
C SER A 176 6.22 -16.32 -11.21
N TYR A 177 7.16 -17.21 -11.53
CA TYR A 177 8.19 -16.96 -12.53
C TYR A 177 7.58 -16.65 -13.91
N GLU A 178 6.55 -17.40 -14.32
CA GLU A 178 5.86 -17.23 -15.60
C GLU A 178 5.21 -15.84 -15.74
N ASP A 179 4.61 -15.33 -14.66
CA ASP A 179 4.05 -13.99 -14.65
C ASP A 179 5.16 -12.94 -14.77
N SER A 180 6.28 -13.13 -14.06
CA SER A 180 7.45 -12.25 -14.17
C SER A 180 8.01 -12.20 -15.59
N VAL A 181 8.07 -13.35 -16.29
CA VAL A 181 8.54 -13.43 -17.68
C VAL A 181 7.60 -12.69 -18.63
N LYS A 182 6.28 -12.80 -18.45
CA LYS A 182 5.30 -12.03 -19.25
C LYS A 182 5.47 -10.52 -19.06
N ILE A 183 5.71 -10.08 -17.81
CA ILE A 183 5.98 -8.67 -17.50
C ILE A 183 7.28 -8.20 -18.17
N TYR A 184 8.33 -9.04 -18.16
CA TYR A 184 9.59 -8.75 -18.85
C TYR A 184 9.41 -8.61 -20.37
N HIS A 185 8.66 -9.49 -21.01
CA HIS A 185 8.37 -9.36 -22.44
C HIS A 185 7.60 -8.08 -22.76
N SER A 186 6.61 -7.71 -21.93
CA SER A 186 5.90 -6.44 -22.08
C SER A 186 6.82 -5.21 -21.92
N MET A 187 7.86 -5.31 -21.09
CA MET A 187 8.90 -4.26 -20.97
C MET A 187 9.66 -4.08 -22.29
N LEU A 188 10.09 -5.19 -22.90
CA LEU A 188 10.82 -5.18 -24.16
C LEU A 188 9.95 -4.66 -25.32
N GLU A 189 8.68 -5.07 -25.40
CA GLU A 189 7.73 -4.59 -26.41
C GLU A 189 7.51 -3.07 -26.33
N LYS A 190 7.62 -2.49 -25.12
CA LYS A 190 7.51 -1.04 -24.91
C LYS A 190 8.84 -0.29 -25.11
N ASN A 191 9.87 -0.94 -25.66
CA ASN A 191 11.22 -0.39 -25.85
C ASN A 191 11.85 0.16 -24.56
N VAL A 192 11.50 -0.41 -23.41
CA VAL A 192 12.13 -0.07 -22.13
C VAL A 192 13.33 -0.99 -21.91
N GLN A 193 14.53 -0.40 -21.82
CA GLN A 193 15.75 -1.18 -21.59
C GLN A 193 15.89 -1.61 -20.12
N PRO A 194 16.38 -2.85 -19.85
CA PRO A 194 16.68 -3.36 -18.51
C PRO A 194 17.72 -2.54 -17.72
#